data_AF-A0A4Y8C927-F1
#
_entry.id   AF-A0A4Y8C927-F1
#
_cell.length_a   1.000
_cell.length_b   1.000
_cell.length_c   1.000
_cell.angle_alpha   90.00
_cell.angle_beta   90.00
_cell.angle_gamma   90.00
#
_symmetry.space_group_name_H-M   'P 1'
#
loop_
_entity.id
_entity.type
_entity.pdbx_description
1 polymer ?
#
loop_
_entity_poly.entity_id
_entity_poly.type
_entity_poly.pdbx_seq_one_letter_code
_entity_poly.pdbx_strand_id
1 'polypeptide(L)'
;FEGRALQKDDILNTHNTFIPFNLEARECENPLFKSPKEPIIRVILGTNEDAFTQKGIDTFLNTTYKVGSKSDRMAIYAESSESIEHKNSADIISDPAVFGSIQVPKSGIPIILMAGRQSTGGYTKI
;
A
#
# COMPACT_ATOMS: atom_id res chain seq x y z
N PHE A 1 16.95 8.28 11.91
CA PHE A 1 17.85 9.26 12.54
C PHE A 1 18.63 9.92 11.42
N GLU A 2 18.76 11.25 11.37
CA GLU A 2 19.44 11.97 10.26
C GLU A 2 18.93 11.60 8.85
N GLY A 3 17.63 11.32 8.71
CA GLY A 3 17.04 10.91 7.42
C GLY A 3 17.37 9.49 6.95
N ARG A 4 18.10 8.68 7.74
CA ARG A 4 18.42 7.27 7.45
C ARG A 4 17.81 6.28 8.44
N ALA A 5 17.83 5.01 8.06
CA ALA A 5 17.56 3.89 8.97
C ALA A 5 18.58 3.88 10.12
N LEU A 6 18.16 3.38 11.28
CA LEU A 6 19.04 3.24 12.44
C LEU A 6 20.15 2.24 12.12
N GLN A 7 21.34 2.55 12.61
CA GLN A 7 22.52 1.72 12.49
C GLN A 7 23.03 1.36 13.89
N LYS A 8 23.92 0.37 13.91
CA LYS A 8 24.62 0.00 15.14
C LYS A 8 25.31 1.25 15.70
N ASP A 9 25.24 1.41 17.02
CA ASP A 9 25.86 2.49 17.78
C ASP A 9 25.21 3.88 17.58
N ASP A 10 24.07 3.99 16.86
CA ASP A 10 23.24 5.20 16.89
C ASP A 10 22.68 5.45 18.31
N ILE A 11 22.81 6.68 18.81
CA ILE A 11 22.29 7.09 20.12
C ILE A 11 21.05 7.97 19.92
N LEU A 12 19.89 7.50 20.41
CA LEU A 12 18.63 8.25 20.40
C LEU A 12 18.41 8.93 21.75
N ASN A 13 18.57 10.25 21.79
CA ASN A 13 18.30 11.03 22.99
C ASN A 13 16.79 11.14 23.21
N THR A 14 16.31 10.76 24.39
CA THR A 14 14.93 10.95 24.81
C THR A 14 14.85 12.15 25.76
N HIS A 15 13.81 12.98 25.61
CA HIS A 15 13.51 14.08 26.52
C HIS A 15 12.27 13.72 27.34
N ASN A 16 12.25 14.07 28.63
CA ASN A 16 11.26 13.70 29.65
C ASN A 16 11.24 12.22 30.05
N THR A 17 11.94 11.90 31.14
CA THR A 17 11.89 10.63 31.88
C THR A 17 10.66 10.53 32.80
N PHE A 18 9.49 10.95 32.34
CA PHE A 18 8.27 10.54 33.04
C PHE A 18 8.03 9.08 32.73
N ILE A 19 8.45 8.20 33.66
CA ILE A 19 8.11 6.78 33.60
C ILE A 19 6.71 6.65 34.21
N PRO A 20 5.68 6.32 33.42
CA PRO A 20 4.35 6.12 33.96
C PRO A 20 4.36 4.97 34.96
N PHE A 21 3.67 5.13 36.09
CA PHE A 21 3.51 4.03 37.05
C PHE A 21 2.90 2.81 36.36
N ASN A 22 3.42 1.63 36.72
CA ASN A 22 2.95 0.32 36.27
C ASN A 22 3.01 0.10 34.75
N LEU A 23 4.04 0.64 34.06
CA LEU A 23 4.22 0.48 32.60
C LEU A 23 4.24 -1.00 32.18
N GLU A 24 4.87 -1.86 32.98
CA GLU A 24 5.00 -3.30 32.71
C GLU A 24 3.66 -4.06 32.71
N ALA A 25 2.65 -3.57 33.43
CA ALA A 25 1.31 -4.17 33.44
C ALA A 25 0.36 -3.56 32.41
N ARG A 26 0.82 -2.60 31.58
CA ARG A 26 -0.01 -2.02 30.52
C ARG A 26 0.08 -2.90 29.30
N GLU A 27 -1.00 -3.63 29.05
CA GLU A 27 -1.18 -4.36 27.82
C GLU A 27 -2.05 -3.55 26.86
N CYS A 28 -1.66 -3.54 25.60
CA CYS A 28 -2.51 -3.08 24.51
C CYS A 28 -2.68 -4.27 23.57
N GLU A 29 -3.91 -4.69 23.32
CA GLU A 29 -4.16 -5.62 22.24
C GLU A 29 -3.75 -4.95 20.93
N ASN A 30 -2.70 -5.45 20.30
CA ASN A 30 -2.35 -4.99 18.97
C ASN A 30 -3.19 -5.79 17.96
N PRO A 31 -4.16 -5.15 17.27
CA PRO A 31 -5.05 -5.83 16.34
C PRO A 31 -4.32 -6.47 15.16
N LEU A 32 -3.09 -6.02 14.85
CA LEU A 32 -2.27 -6.63 13.79
C LEU A 32 -1.86 -8.07 14.13
N PHE A 33 -1.73 -8.43 15.41
CA PHE A 33 -1.36 -9.80 15.80
C PHE A 33 -2.48 -10.83 15.58
N LYS A 34 -3.73 -10.37 15.37
CA LYS A 34 -4.90 -11.22 15.11
C LYS A 34 -5.28 -11.26 13.63
N SER A 35 -4.51 -10.62 12.74
CA SER A 35 -4.84 -10.56 11.32
C SER A 35 -4.60 -11.92 10.64
N PRO A 36 -5.55 -12.40 9.80
CA PRO A 36 -5.36 -13.64 9.07
C PRO A 36 -4.21 -13.50 8.06
N LYS A 37 -3.63 -14.64 7.66
CA LYS A 37 -2.56 -14.70 6.66
C LYS A 37 -2.97 -14.10 5.31
N GLU A 38 -4.26 -14.20 4.98
CA GLU A 38 -4.88 -13.68 3.77
C GLU A 38 -6.00 -12.70 4.16
N PRO A 39 -5.65 -11.45 4.50
CA PRO A 39 -6.63 -10.48 4.94
C PRO A 39 -7.46 -9.94 3.77
N ILE A 40 -8.76 -9.79 4.01
CA ILE A 40 -9.65 -9.07 3.09
C ILE A 40 -9.45 -7.57 3.31
N ILE A 41 -8.95 -6.88 2.29
CA ILE A 41 -8.79 -5.42 2.30
C ILE A 41 -9.96 -4.81 1.55
N ARG A 42 -10.71 -3.93 2.21
CA ARG A 42 -11.80 -3.19 1.57
C ARG A 42 -11.23 -2.05 0.74
N VAL A 43 -11.81 -1.86 -0.43
CA VAL A 43 -11.45 -0.79 -1.37
C VAL A 43 -12.69 0.04 -1.72
N ILE A 44 -12.45 1.25 -2.19
CA ILE A 44 -13.45 2.10 -2.84
C ILE A 44 -12.93 2.27 -4.26
N LEU A 45 -13.77 1.99 -5.27
CA LEU A 45 -13.36 2.15 -6.66
C LEU A 45 -12.94 3.60 -6.92
N GLY A 46 -11.80 3.73 -7.58
CA GLY A 46 -11.08 4.98 -7.76
C GLY A 46 -11.67 5.88 -8.83
N THR A 47 -11.09 7.08 -8.94
CA THR A 47 -11.48 8.12 -9.90
C THR A 47 -11.31 7.73 -11.38
N ASN A 48 -10.64 6.62 -11.66
CA ASN A 48 -10.45 6.13 -13.02
C ASN A 48 -11.11 4.75 -13.24
N GLU A 49 -12.14 4.39 -12.48
CA GLU A 49 -12.90 3.13 -12.70
C GLU A 49 -13.35 2.98 -14.17
N ASP A 50 -13.73 4.09 -14.80
CA ASP A 50 -14.14 4.13 -16.19
C ASP A 50 -13.02 3.73 -17.18
N ALA A 51 -11.76 3.76 -16.77
CA ALA A 51 -10.63 3.31 -17.58
C ALA A 51 -10.51 1.78 -17.66
N PHE A 52 -11.25 1.03 -16.84
CA PHE A 52 -11.20 -0.43 -16.75
C PHE A 52 -12.43 -1.08 -17.36
N THR A 53 -12.26 -2.25 -17.98
CA THR A 53 -13.41 -3.05 -18.44
C THR A 53 -14.14 -3.63 -17.22
N GLN A 54 -15.40 -4.03 -17.38
CA GLN A 54 -16.11 -4.73 -16.31
C GLN A 54 -15.34 -5.99 -15.86
N LYS A 55 -14.80 -6.73 -16.83
CA LYS A 55 -13.94 -7.89 -16.58
C LYS A 55 -12.69 -7.50 -15.77
N GLY A 56 -12.05 -6.37 -16.07
CA GLY A 56 -10.89 -5.89 -15.31
C GLY A 56 -11.24 -5.57 -13.85
N ILE A 57 -12.37 -4.91 -13.61
CA ILE A 57 -12.89 -4.64 -12.25
C ILE A 57 -13.19 -5.96 -11.54
N ASP A 58 -13.86 -6.90 -12.21
CA ASP A 58 -14.17 -8.21 -11.63
C ASP A 58 -12.90 -9.00 -11.31
N THR A 59 -11.89 -8.98 -12.19
CA THR A 59 -10.57 -9.55 -11.93
C THR A 59 -9.94 -8.92 -10.70
N PHE A 60 -9.97 -7.59 -10.59
CA PHE A 60 -9.40 -6.89 -9.44
C PHE A 60 -10.07 -7.27 -8.11
N LEU A 61 -11.40 -7.35 -8.08
CA LEU A 61 -12.14 -7.61 -6.84
C LEU A 61 -12.15 -9.08 -6.42
N ASN A 62 -11.96 -10.02 -7.37
CA ASN A 62 -12.07 -11.46 -7.11
C ASN A 62 -10.73 -12.22 -7.17
N THR A 63 -9.62 -11.55 -7.45
CA THR A 63 -8.29 -12.17 -7.45
C THR A 63 -7.60 -11.99 -6.10
N THR A 64 -7.01 -13.06 -5.59
CA THR A 64 -6.07 -12.98 -4.46
C THR A 64 -4.70 -12.55 -4.96
N TYR A 65 -4.22 -11.41 -4.48
CA TYR A 65 -2.89 -10.89 -4.80
C TYR A 65 -1.87 -11.24 -3.73
N LYS A 66 -0.69 -11.67 -4.16
CA LYS A 66 0.43 -11.91 -3.26
C LYS A 66 1.31 -10.66 -3.18
N VAL A 67 1.80 -10.33 -1.98
CA VAL A 67 2.79 -9.26 -1.79
C VAL A 67 4.12 -9.71 -2.40
N GLY A 68 4.60 -8.96 -3.39
CA GLY A 68 5.86 -9.23 -4.08
C GLY A 68 7.09 -8.77 -3.30
N SER A 69 8.23 -9.40 -3.59
CA SER A 69 9.51 -9.16 -2.89
C SER A 69 10.10 -7.76 -3.08
N LYS A 70 9.64 -7.02 -4.09
CA LYS A 70 10.05 -5.63 -4.36
C LYS A 70 9.28 -4.59 -3.54
N SER A 71 8.33 -5.02 -2.72
CA SER A 71 7.51 -4.12 -1.90
C SER A 71 8.32 -3.44 -0.81
N ASP A 72 8.08 -2.15 -0.63
CA ASP A 72 8.78 -1.33 0.35
C ASP A 72 7.85 -0.24 0.93
N ARG A 73 8.43 0.78 1.57
CA ARG A 73 7.64 1.88 2.13
C ARG A 73 7.01 2.79 1.07
N MET A 74 7.47 2.75 -0.18
CA MET A 74 6.90 3.53 -1.28
C MET A 74 5.65 2.87 -1.83
N ALA A 75 5.71 1.56 -2.08
CA ALA A 75 4.60 0.83 -2.66
C ALA A 75 4.65 -0.68 -2.34
N ILE A 76 3.47 -1.30 -2.33
CA ILE A 76 3.33 -2.75 -2.40
C ILE A 76 3.13 -3.14 -3.87
N TYR A 77 4.03 -3.97 -4.37
CA TYR A 77 3.94 -4.53 -5.73
C TYR A 77 3.27 -5.89 -5.62
N ALA A 78 2.08 -6.04 -6.21
CA ALA A 78 1.40 -7.31 -6.24
C ALA A 78 2.10 -8.31 -7.20
N GLU A 79 1.95 -9.59 -6.90
CA GLU A 79 2.22 -10.72 -7.79
C GLU A 79 0.88 -11.41 -8.07
N SER A 80 0.56 -11.61 -9.35
CA SER A 80 -0.62 -12.34 -9.81
C SER A 80 -0.40 -12.89 -11.22
N SER A 81 -1.04 -14.01 -11.55
CA SER A 81 -1.15 -14.52 -12.92
C SER A 81 -2.24 -13.80 -13.72
N GLU A 82 -3.23 -13.25 -13.04
CA GLU A 82 -4.35 -12.51 -13.64
C GLU A 82 -3.97 -11.04 -13.85
N SER A 83 -4.34 -10.52 -15.01
CA SER A 83 -4.06 -9.14 -15.43
C SER A 83 -5.37 -8.35 -15.48
N ILE A 84 -5.40 -7.21 -14.80
CA ILE A 84 -6.53 -6.27 -14.79
C ILE A 84 -6.60 -5.58 -16.16
N GLU A 85 -7.74 -5.71 -16.82
CA GLU A 85 -7.93 -5.22 -18.19
C GLU A 85 -8.38 -3.75 -18.24
N HIS A 86 -7.66 -2.96 -19.05
CA HIS A 86 -8.00 -1.57 -19.37
C HIS A 86 -8.93 -1.51 -20.58
N LYS A 87 -9.83 -0.51 -20.62
CA LYS A 87 -10.65 -0.23 -21.82
C LYS A 87 -9.81 0.32 -22.97
N ASN A 88 -8.95 1.30 -22.66
CA ASN A 88 -8.21 2.07 -23.67
C ASN A 88 -6.71 2.12 -23.38
N SER A 89 -6.33 2.68 -22.24
CA SER A 89 -4.94 2.95 -21.87
C SER A 89 -4.77 2.89 -20.36
N ALA A 90 -3.59 2.46 -19.92
CA ALA A 90 -3.16 2.50 -18.53
C ALA A 90 -2.54 3.85 -18.12
N ASP A 91 -2.20 4.68 -19.11
CA ASP A 91 -1.52 5.96 -18.89
C ASP A 91 -2.54 7.11 -18.87
N ILE A 92 -2.38 8.01 -17.92
CA ILE A 92 -3.18 9.23 -17.74
C ILE A 92 -2.27 10.46 -17.66
N ILE A 93 -2.86 11.65 -17.81
CA ILE A 93 -2.20 12.89 -17.38
C ILE A 93 -1.89 12.77 -15.90
N SER A 94 -0.70 13.24 -15.50
CA SER A 94 -0.23 13.12 -14.12
C SER A 94 -1.24 13.69 -13.13
N ASP A 95 -1.59 12.90 -12.13
CA ASP A 95 -2.63 13.19 -11.15
C ASP A 95 -2.11 12.88 -9.72
N PRO A 96 -2.67 13.47 -8.65
CA PRO A 96 -2.20 13.21 -7.29
C PRO A 96 -2.21 11.73 -6.93
N ALA A 97 -1.13 11.31 -6.26
CA ALA A 97 -0.95 9.98 -5.71
C ALA A 97 -1.24 10.01 -4.21
N VAL A 98 -2.39 9.45 -3.80
CA VAL A 98 -2.80 9.42 -2.39
C VAL A 98 -2.51 8.07 -1.74
N PHE A 99 -2.42 8.07 -0.40
CA PHE A 99 -2.08 6.88 0.37
C PHE A 99 -3.18 5.84 0.19
N GLY A 100 -2.79 4.60 -0.11
CA GLY A 100 -3.73 3.51 -0.37
C GLY A 100 -4.31 3.48 -1.78
N SER A 101 -4.03 4.47 -2.65
CA SER A 101 -4.42 4.36 -4.07
C SER A 101 -3.76 3.16 -4.74
N ILE A 102 -4.47 2.55 -5.67
CA ILE A 102 -4.02 1.36 -6.38
C ILE A 102 -3.83 1.72 -7.84
N GLN A 103 -2.57 1.85 -8.26
CA GLN A 103 -2.22 2.10 -9.65
C GLN A 103 -2.18 0.78 -10.43
N VAL A 104 -2.71 0.79 -11.64
CA VAL A 104 -2.66 -0.36 -12.53
C VAL A 104 -1.92 0.04 -13.81
N PRO A 105 -0.62 -0.28 -13.95
CA PRO A 105 0.13 -0.02 -15.17
C PRO A 105 -0.34 -0.90 -16.33
N LYS A 106 0.30 -0.76 -17.49
CA LYS A 106 0.02 -1.56 -18.69
C LYS A 106 0.15 -3.08 -18.49
N SER A 107 0.91 -3.53 -17.49
CA SER A 107 0.99 -4.95 -17.13
C SER A 107 -0.31 -5.52 -16.56
N GLY A 108 -1.22 -4.66 -16.10
CA GLY A 108 -2.45 -5.04 -15.40
C GLY A 108 -2.22 -5.59 -14.00
N ILE A 109 -0.99 -5.48 -13.46
CA ILE A 109 -0.67 -5.92 -12.10
C ILE A 109 -0.73 -4.71 -11.16
N PRO A 110 -1.56 -4.74 -10.10
CA PRO A 110 -1.79 -3.58 -9.25
C PRO A 110 -0.59 -3.24 -8.36
N ILE A 111 -0.41 -1.95 -8.12
CA ILE A 111 0.60 -1.37 -7.24
C ILE A 111 -0.11 -0.49 -6.20
N ILE A 112 -0.03 -0.86 -4.93
CA ILE A 112 -0.68 -0.13 -3.83
C ILE A 112 0.30 0.91 -3.29
N LEU A 113 -0.08 2.18 -3.32
CA LEU A 113 0.80 3.27 -2.91
C LEU A 113 0.83 3.45 -1.39
N MET A 114 2.03 3.51 -0.82
CA MET A 114 2.26 3.52 0.63
C MET A 114 2.74 4.89 1.14
N ALA A 115 3.21 4.94 2.38
CA ALA A 115 3.52 6.20 3.06
C ALA A 115 4.67 6.98 2.40
N GLY A 116 5.62 6.29 1.75
CA GLY A 116 6.76 6.88 1.04
C GLY A 116 6.55 7.10 -0.46
N ARG A 117 5.33 6.90 -0.97
CA ARG A 117 5.00 7.08 -2.40
C ARG A 117 5.34 8.48 -2.92
N GLN A 118 5.45 8.60 -4.23
CA GLN A 118 5.55 9.88 -4.95
C GLN A 118 4.28 10.73 -4.80
N SER A 119 4.37 12.05 -5.02
CA SER A 119 3.25 12.99 -4.90
C SER A 119 2.26 12.92 -6.06
N THR A 120 2.72 12.56 -7.25
CA THR A 120 1.90 12.46 -8.48
C THR A 120 2.25 11.20 -9.26
N GLY A 121 1.33 10.69 -10.07
CA GLY A 121 1.56 9.51 -10.90
C GLY A 121 0.81 9.58 -12.22
N GLY A 122 1.31 8.87 -13.22
CA GLY A 122 0.76 8.87 -14.58
C GLY A 122 -0.01 7.61 -14.95
N TYR A 123 -0.36 6.77 -13.97
CA TYR A 123 -1.11 5.52 -14.21
C TYR A 123 -2.54 5.64 -13.69
N THR A 124 -3.48 5.03 -14.43
CA THR A 124 -4.87 4.86 -14.02
C THR A 124 -4.96 4.21 -12.64
N LYS A 125 -5.89 4.70 -11.81
CA LYS A 125 -6.16 4.17 -10.48
C LYS A 125 -7.51 3.48 -10.44
N ILE A 126 -7.52 2.24 -9.92
CA ILE A 126 -8.73 1.44 -9.71
C ILE A 126 -9.20 1.51 -8.26
#